data_AF-A0AAQ3RMJ5-F1
#
_entry.id   AF-A0AAQ3RMJ5-F1
#
_cell.length_a   1.000
_cell.length_b   1.000
_cell.length_c   1.000
_cell.angle_alpha   90.00
_cell.angle_beta   90.00
_cell.angle_gamma   90.00
#
_symmetry.space_group_name_H-M   'P 1'
#
loop_
_entity.id
_entity.type
_entity.pdbx_description
1 polymer ?
#
loop_
_entity_poly.entity_id
_entity_poly.type
_entity_poly.pdbx_seq_one_letter_code
_entity_poly.pdbx_strand_id
1 'polypeptide(L)'
;MLEHIIPPTDAAAITTYQTAKVDDLPLWNRLDVVVLQWIYATISLDILTSILVADDSAERAWQHVADLFQDNKNSRAMYLETQLTNTCLTDFSSTSAYFNHLKSLAD
;
A
#
# COMPACT_ATOMS: atom_id res chain seq x y z
N MET A 1 -5.82 -15.83 -13.40
CA MET A 1 -6.65 -16.50 -12.36
C MET A 1 -6.80 -15.64 -11.09
N LEU A 2 -6.78 -14.29 -11.19
CA LEU A 2 -6.96 -13.36 -10.07
C LEU A 2 -7.97 -12.23 -10.36
N GLU A 3 -8.66 -12.26 -11.50
CA GLU A 3 -9.46 -11.13 -11.98
C GLU A 3 -10.74 -10.86 -11.18
N HIS A 4 -11.14 -11.78 -10.30
CA HIS A 4 -12.32 -11.62 -9.44
C HIS A 4 -12.00 -10.93 -8.10
N ILE A 5 -10.74 -10.61 -7.82
CA ILE A 5 -10.32 -9.90 -6.59
C ILE A 5 -10.23 -8.39 -6.83
N ILE A 6 -10.10 -7.95 -8.09
CA ILE A 6 -10.06 -6.54 -8.46
C ILE A 6 -11.51 -6.03 -8.57
N PRO A 7 -11.87 -4.95 -7.85
CA PRO A 7 -13.16 -4.32 -8.03
C PRO A 7 -13.37 -3.95 -9.50
N PRO A 8 -14.57 -4.19 -10.07
CA PRO A 8 -14.82 -3.85 -11.46
C PRO A 8 -14.59 -2.35 -11.72
N THR A 9 -13.92 -2.03 -12.82
CA THR A 9 -13.63 -0.63 -13.20
C THR A 9 -14.70 -0.07 -14.14
N ASP A 10 -15.40 -0.91 -14.89
CA ASP A 10 -16.47 -0.49 -15.78
C ASP A 10 -17.79 -0.27 -15.04
N ALA A 11 -18.52 0.78 -15.43
CA ALA A 11 -19.73 1.22 -14.74
C ALA A 11 -20.84 0.14 -14.67
N ALA A 12 -20.92 -0.72 -15.69
CA ALA A 12 -21.91 -1.79 -15.74
C ALA A 12 -21.60 -2.91 -14.73
N ALA A 13 -20.34 -3.33 -14.65
CA ALA A 13 -19.91 -4.33 -13.68
C ALA A 13 -19.91 -3.79 -12.23
N ILE A 14 -19.61 -2.50 -12.02
CA ILE A 14 -19.79 -1.85 -10.70
C ILE A 14 -21.25 -1.95 -10.25
N THR A 15 -22.20 -1.60 -11.12
CA THR A 15 -23.63 -1.65 -10.80
C THR A 15 -24.07 -3.08 -10.50
N THR A 16 -23.58 -4.05 -11.27
CA THR A 16 -23.88 -5.48 -11.07
C THR A 16 -23.33 -5.99 -9.73
N TYR A 17 -22.08 -5.64 -9.39
CA TYR A 17 -21.45 -5.98 -8.11
C TYR A 17 -22.22 -5.36 -6.93
N GLN A 18 -22.57 -4.08 -7.02
CA GLN A 18 -23.32 -3.39 -5.97
C GLN A 18 -24.72 -3.99 -5.77
N THR A 19 -25.40 -4.35 -6.85
CA THR A 19 -26.72 -5.01 -6.78
C THR A 19 -26.62 -6.36 -6.09
N ALA A 20 -25.67 -7.20 -6.50
CA ALA A 20 -25.42 -8.51 -5.87
C ALA A 20 -25.00 -8.38 -4.39
N LYS A 21 -24.32 -7.28 -4.03
CA LYS A 21 -23.98 -6.97 -2.64
C LYS A 21 -25.20 -6.65 -1.79
N VAL A 22 -26.15 -5.89 -2.35
CA VAL A 22 -27.39 -5.53 -1.67
C VAL A 22 -28.32 -6.74 -1.51
N ASP A 23 -28.34 -7.64 -2.50
CA ASP A 23 -29.18 -8.85 -2.48
C ASP A 23 -28.90 -9.76 -1.26
N ASP A 24 -27.66 -9.77 -0.75
CA ASP A 24 -27.29 -10.52 0.48
C ASP A 24 -26.36 -9.70 1.41
N LEU A 25 -26.84 -8.53 1.82
CA LEU A 25 -26.11 -7.64 2.72
C LEU A 25 -25.61 -8.33 4.02
N PRO A 26 -26.39 -9.23 4.68
CA PRO A 26 -25.91 -9.93 5.88
C PRO A 26 -24.67 -10.79 5.63
N LEU A 27 -24.62 -11.51 4.50
CA LEU A 27 -23.43 -12.29 4.12
C LEU A 27 -22.23 -11.37 3.93
N TRP A 28 -22.40 -10.28 3.19
CA TRP A 28 -21.31 -9.34 2.91
C TRP A 28 -20.78 -8.65 4.16
N ASN A 29 -21.65 -8.28 5.10
CA ASN A 29 -21.23 -7.74 6.39
C ASN A 29 -20.45 -8.78 7.21
N ARG A 30 -20.88 -10.05 7.20
CA ARG A 30 -20.13 -11.12 7.88
C ARG A 30 -18.76 -11.33 7.24
N LEU A 31 -18.68 -11.33 5.90
CA LEU A 31 -17.41 -11.45 5.18
C LEU A 31 -16.48 -10.29 5.49
N ASP A 32 -16.98 -9.05 5.50
CA ASP A 32 -16.19 -7.87 5.85
C ASP A 32 -15.58 -8.01 7.25
N VAL A 33 -16.36 -8.39 8.26
CA VAL A 33 -15.86 -8.63 9.62
C VAL A 33 -14.82 -9.75 9.67
N VAL A 34 -15.02 -10.85 8.94
CA VAL A 34 -14.06 -11.97 8.89
C VAL A 34 -12.74 -11.54 8.26
N VAL A 35 -12.79 -10.80 7.15
CA VAL A 35 -11.57 -10.31 6.49
C VAL A 35 -10.86 -9.27 7.34
N LEU A 36 -11.61 -8.36 7.98
CA LEU A 36 -11.06 -7.37 8.91
C LEU A 36 -10.33 -8.05 10.08
N GLN A 37 -10.96 -9.06 10.69
CA GLN A 37 -10.34 -9.83 11.76
C GLN A 37 -9.08 -10.57 11.29
N TRP A 38 -9.09 -11.10 10.06
CA TRP A 38 -7.91 -11.75 9.47
C TRP A 38 -6.76 -10.76 9.24
N ILE A 39 -7.04 -9.55 8.74
CA ILE A 39 -6.03 -8.48 8.60
C ILE A 39 -5.41 -8.19 9.97
N TYR A 40 -6.24 -7.91 10.99
CA TYR A 40 -5.74 -7.58 12.33
C TYR A 40 -4.98 -8.73 13.01
N ALA A 41 -5.30 -9.98 12.70
CA ALA A 41 -4.63 -11.15 13.28
C ALA A 41 -3.29 -11.51 12.60
N THR A 42 -3.03 -11.02 11.38
CA THR A 42 -1.87 -11.44 10.58
C THR A 42 -0.77 -10.39 10.47
N ILE A 43 -1.10 -9.12 10.64
CA ILE A 43 -0.11 -8.04 10.67
C ILE A 43 0.65 -8.01 11.99
N SER A 44 1.83 -7.39 12.01
CA SER A 44 2.59 -7.19 13.24
C SER A 44 1.86 -6.23 14.19
N LEU A 45 2.13 -6.36 15.50
CA LEU A 45 1.51 -5.52 16.53
C LEU A 45 1.77 -4.02 16.31
N ASP A 46 2.96 -3.66 15.83
CA ASP A 46 3.32 -2.27 15.54
C ASP A 46 2.47 -1.69 14.41
N ILE A 47 2.21 -2.48 13.35
CA ILE A 47 1.31 -2.05 12.26
C ILE A 47 -0.13 -1.99 12.77
N LEU A 48 -0.58 -3.01 13.52
CA LEU A 48 -1.93 -3.05 14.08
C LEU A 48 -2.23 -1.79 14.91
N THR A 49 -1.34 -1.43 15.83
CA THR A 49 -1.52 -0.24 16.68
C THR A 49 -1.51 1.07 15.91
N SER A 50 -0.87 1.10 14.72
CA SER A 50 -0.86 2.28 13.85
C SER A 50 -2.13 2.43 13.00
N ILE A 51 -2.83 1.34 12.66
CA ILE A 51 -3.96 1.37 11.74
C ILE A 51 -5.32 1.17 12.41
N LEU A 52 -5.35 0.82 13.70
CA LEU A 52 -6.58 0.41 14.38
C LEU A 52 -7.57 1.58 14.50
N VAL A 53 -8.71 1.46 13.82
CA VAL A 53 -9.81 2.44 13.84
C VAL A 53 -11.10 1.76 14.32
N ALA A 54 -11.93 2.49 15.06
CA ALA A 54 -13.24 2.02 15.50
C ALA A 54 -14.22 1.98 14.33
N ASP A 55 -15.07 0.94 14.27
CA ASP A 55 -16.08 0.75 13.22
C ASP A 55 -15.48 0.77 11.79
N ASP A 56 -14.34 0.09 11.66
CA ASP A 56 -13.63 0.00 10.39
C ASP A 56 -14.17 -1.10 9.49
N SER A 57 -13.93 -0.98 8.18
CA SER A 57 -14.19 -2.05 7.20
C SER A 57 -12.89 -2.69 6.76
N ALA A 58 -12.97 -3.92 6.24
CA ALA A 58 -11.77 -4.63 5.76
C ALA A 58 -11.02 -3.84 4.66
N GLU A 59 -11.78 -3.20 3.76
CA GLU A 59 -11.24 -2.35 2.70
C GLU A 59 -10.44 -1.16 3.26
N ARG A 60 -11.00 -0.46 4.25
CA ARG A 60 -10.37 0.71 4.88
C ARG A 60 -9.15 0.32 5.70
N ALA A 61 -9.24 -0.75 6.49
CA ALA A 61 -8.09 -1.29 7.22
C ALA A 61 -6.94 -1.66 6.28
N TRP A 62 -7.24 -2.28 5.13
CA TRP A 62 -6.24 -2.57 4.11
C TRP A 62 -5.65 -1.30 3.49
N GLN A 63 -6.47 -0.27 3.25
CA GLN A 63 -5.99 1.01 2.76
C GLN A 63 -5.05 1.68 3.77
N HIS A 64 -5.35 1.64 5.06
CA HIS A 64 -4.47 2.15 6.12
C HIS A 64 -3.12 1.43 6.15
N VAL A 65 -3.11 0.10 5.97
CA VAL A 65 -1.86 -0.66 5.80
C VAL A 65 -1.10 -0.16 4.58
N ALA A 66 -1.77 -0.03 3.44
CA ALA A 66 -1.14 0.44 2.21
C ALA A 66 -0.55 1.84 2.37
N ASP A 67 -1.28 2.76 2.98
CA ASP A 67 -0.87 4.13 3.23
C ASP A 67 0.35 4.18 4.17
N LEU A 68 0.41 3.34 5.21
CA LEU A 68 1.58 3.28 6.10
C LEU A 68 2.88 3.00 5.34
N PHE A 69 2.84 2.12 4.34
CA PHE A 69 4.00 1.81 3.51
C PHE A 69 4.22 2.82 2.38
N GLN A 70 3.17 3.49 1.92
CA GLN A 70 3.24 4.47 0.83
C GLN A 70 3.54 5.90 1.30
N ASP A 71 3.24 6.27 2.54
CA ASP A 71 3.57 7.57 3.12
C ASP A 71 5.08 7.75 3.33
N ASN A 72 5.85 6.66 3.31
CA ASN A 72 7.31 6.72 3.22
C ASN A 72 7.79 7.32 1.88
N LYS A 73 6.93 7.58 0.88
CA LYS A 73 7.35 8.23 -0.37
C LYS A 73 8.03 9.59 -0.14
N ASN A 74 7.49 10.43 0.75
CA ASN A 74 8.06 11.75 1.02
C ASN A 74 9.38 11.64 1.79
N SER A 75 9.42 10.81 2.83
CA SER A 75 10.65 10.54 3.59
C SER A 75 11.74 9.92 2.71
N ARG A 76 11.37 8.98 1.83
CA ARG A 76 12.27 8.39 0.83
C ARG A 76 12.74 9.42 -0.19
N ALA A 77 11.85 10.30 -0.68
CA ALA A 77 12.23 11.37 -1.61
C ALA A 77 13.24 12.34 -0.97
N MET A 78 12.98 12.80 0.27
CA MET A 78 13.90 13.64 1.03
C MET A 78 15.24 12.94 1.30
N TYR A 79 15.21 11.66 1.66
CA TYR A 79 16.42 10.86 1.87
C TYR A 79 17.24 10.74 0.58
N LEU A 80 16.58 10.46 -0.55
CA LEU A 80 17.22 10.37 -1.86
C LEU A 80 17.79 11.72 -2.32
N GLU A 81 17.06 12.82 -2.11
CA GLU A 81 17.54 14.18 -2.40
C GLU A 81 18.79 14.52 -1.57
N THR A 82 18.77 14.17 -0.29
CA THR A 82 19.91 14.34 0.62
C THR A 82 21.10 13.51 0.15
N GLN A 83 20.89 12.24 -0.19
CA GLN A 83 21.93 11.35 -0.73
C GLN A 83 22.52 11.92 -2.03
N LEU A 84 21.68 12.30 -2.97
CA LEU A 84 22.09 12.83 -4.27
C LEU A 84 22.90 14.14 -4.12
N THR A 85 22.44 15.05 -3.26
CA THR A 85 23.12 16.34 -3.01
C THR A 85 24.48 16.16 -2.34
N ASN A 86 24.62 15.16 -1.47
CA ASN A 86 25.87 14.89 -0.74
C ASN A 86 26.80 13.91 -1.46
N THR A 87 26.40 13.32 -2.59
CA THR A 87 27.25 12.38 -3.34
C THR A 87 28.33 13.15 -4.10
N CYS A 88 29.58 13.09 -3.65
CA CYS A 88 30.70 13.73 -4.35
C CYS A 88 31.49 12.72 -5.20
N LEU A 89 32.00 13.15 -6.36
CA LEU A 89 32.85 12.31 -7.21
C LEU A 89 34.12 11.83 -6.48
N THR A 90 34.61 12.59 -5.50
CA THR A 90 35.79 12.26 -4.70
C THR A 90 35.59 11.06 -3.78
N ASP A 91 34.34 10.66 -3.52
CA ASP A 91 34.01 9.55 -2.63
C ASP A 91 34.10 8.19 -3.34
N PHE A 92 34.38 8.20 -4.65
CA PHE A 92 34.40 7.00 -5.50
C PHE A 92 35.78 6.80 -6.13
N SER A 93 36.19 5.54 -6.24
CA SER A 93 37.46 5.14 -6.87
C SER A 93 37.51 5.35 -8.38
N SER A 94 36.36 5.60 -9.03
CA SER A 94 36.28 5.91 -10.46
C SER A 94 35.01 6.69 -10.80
N THR A 95 35.04 7.40 -11.94
CA THR A 95 33.88 8.07 -12.52
C THR A 95 32.74 7.11 -12.85
N SER A 96 33.05 5.90 -13.33
CA SER A 96 32.03 4.87 -13.60
C SER A 96 31.29 4.44 -12.34
N ALA A 97 32.02 4.25 -11.22
CA ALA A 97 31.41 3.91 -9.93
C ALA A 97 30.46 5.01 -9.43
N TYR A 98 30.84 6.27 -9.59
CA TYR A 98 29.99 7.43 -9.28
C TYR A 98 28.71 7.47 -10.12
N PHE A 99 28.82 7.34 -11.45
CA PHE A 99 27.63 7.34 -12.33
C PHE A 99 26.71 6.14 -12.09
N ASN A 100 27.25 4.97 -11.78
CA ASN A 100 26.45 3.80 -11.42
C ASN A 100 25.70 4.03 -10.10
N HIS A 101 26.34 4.69 -9.12
CA HIS A 101 25.68 5.03 -7.87
C HIS A 101 24.55 6.06 -8.08
N LEU A 102 24.80 7.13 -8.83
CA LEU A 102 23.76 8.09 -9.21
C LEU A 102 22.60 7.44 -9.94
N LYS A 103 22.89 6.50 -10.85
CA LYS A 103 21.85 5.76 -11.56
C LYS A 103 21.01 4.92 -10.58
N SER A 104 21.64 4.24 -9.62
CA SER A 104 20.93 3.46 -8.61
C SER A 104 20.06 4.30 -7.65
N LEU A 105 20.35 5.60 -7.50
CA LEU A 105 19.52 6.52 -6.72
C LEU A 105 18.33 7.05 -7.53
N ALA A 106 18.43 7.05 -8.86
CA ALA A 106 17.40 7.55 -9.77
C ALA A 106 16.40 6.47 -10.24
N ASP A 107 16.81 5.20 -10.25
CA ASP A 107 15.95 4.02 -10.50
C ASP A 107 15.07 3.68 -9.28
#